data_AF-A0A814DNL7-F1
#
_entry.id   AF-A0A814DNL7-F1
#
_cell.length_a   1.000
_cell.length_b   1.000
_cell.length_c   1.000
_cell.angle_alpha   90.00
_cell.angle_beta   90.00
_cell.angle_gamma   90.00
#
_symmetry.space_group_name_H-M   'P 1'
#
loop_
_entity.id
_entity.type
_entity.pdbx_description
1 polymer ?
#
loop_
_entity_poly.entity_id
_entity_poly.type
_entity_poly.pdbx_seq_one_letter_code
_entity_poly.pdbx_strand_id
1 'polypeptide(L)'
;MSLMKAVVSVFGDVQLKGCWFHLTQAIRKNIFLNGFKTVYFRDASFKFWVKRFMALALIPIEYLKDAMSIIIDEIPVQDDKIFKFVKYFINQWINGSISPEIWNHHNSQKRTNNDLEGFHSKVNKLIPRAHPKVSVIILFFAQEDAKTRDLYFKIDKKCKQSKKDYEKDLKIQLIHEEFLRNKTCFKAYFDSLTNHVMHPYDLDFDIETHNDAEFSEDTLTDEVEEQITSTDLRKRQNDSPKLITLKRQKIEDHMIVKKEHLLLSQASLQIESDQNNQPSSFVYVNNDQIIEPINNFISENSWLNARHIDLAFDFIEKKAHMYGYFNLKILNIWKLDYYKRNNYLLNESMEVDKIFAVNVNNIHWILLTNINLSSNLLFTWESEQQNWYVYDSMNDENNCQAANQVLRLMYPEKLWEKVNLVQVEPQKDANDCGLFVIAYAQFLANSKEPAFYKFDQLLMREKFNYFVKYGYLEDFDAIEIESKEKKNKIYCG
;
A
#
# COMPACT_ATOMS: atom_id res chain seq x y z
N MET A 1 11.46 -16.85 7.43
CA MET A 1 10.61 -16.35 8.54
C MET A 1 11.09 -15.02 9.13
N SER A 2 12.39 -14.82 9.39
CA SER A 2 12.90 -13.58 10.01
C SER A 2 12.56 -12.31 9.22
N LEU A 3 12.60 -12.37 7.88
CA LEU A 3 12.20 -11.25 7.01
C LEU A 3 10.71 -10.91 7.14
N MET A 4 9.82 -11.90 7.18
CA MET A 4 8.38 -11.68 7.35
C MET A 4 8.08 -10.97 8.68
N LYS A 5 8.74 -11.42 9.76
CA LYS A 5 8.63 -10.77 11.08
C LYS A 5 9.16 -9.34 11.06
N ALA A 6 10.29 -9.11 10.39
CA ALA A 6 10.87 -7.78 10.25
C ALA A 6 9.95 -6.83 9.48
N VAL A 7 9.35 -7.28 8.37
CA VAL A 7 8.40 -6.48 7.58
C VAL A 7 7.20 -6.07 8.43
N VAL A 8 6.57 -7.00 9.15
CA VAL A 8 5.44 -6.68 10.03
C VAL A 8 5.85 -5.74 11.17
N SER A 9 7.06 -5.85 11.70
CA SER A 9 7.55 -4.94 12.75
C SER A 9 7.84 -3.53 12.26
N VAL A 10 8.28 -3.37 11.01
CA VAL A 10 8.62 -2.06 10.42
C VAL A 10 7.38 -1.39 9.85
N PHE A 11 6.47 -2.17 9.28
CA PHE A 11 5.25 -1.71 8.65
C PHE A 11 4.06 -2.29 9.45
N GLY A 12 3.55 -1.52 10.42
CA GLY A 12 2.53 -2.00 11.36
C GLY A 12 1.17 -2.31 10.71
N ASP A 13 0.86 -1.69 9.57
CA ASP A 13 -0.45 -1.76 8.90
C ASP A 13 -0.48 -2.76 7.72
N VAL A 14 0.58 -3.54 7.49
CA VAL A 14 0.59 -4.52 6.39
C VAL A 14 0.08 -5.88 6.85
N GLN A 15 -0.89 -6.39 6.11
CA GLN A 15 -1.29 -7.79 6.19
C GLN A 15 -0.34 -8.65 5.36
N LEU A 16 0.39 -9.54 6.02
CA LEU A 16 1.20 -10.52 5.33
C LEU A 16 0.30 -11.58 4.67
N LYS A 17 0.48 -11.81 3.37
CA LYS A 17 -0.21 -12.86 2.62
C LYS A 17 0.79 -13.80 1.94
N GLY A 18 0.49 -15.09 2.00
CA GLY A 18 1.20 -16.13 1.26
C GLY A 18 0.82 -16.14 -0.22
N CYS A 19 1.33 -17.12 -0.95
CA CYS A 19 0.91 -17.41 -2.31
C CYS A 19 0.08 -18.70 -2.32
N TRP A 20 -1.16 -18.60 -2.79
CA TRP A 20 -2.07 -19.74 -2.86
C TRP A 20 -1.54 -20.86 -3.77
N PHE A 21 -0.86 -20.53 -4.87
CA PHE A 21 -0.24 -21.51 -5.75
C PHE A 21 0.83 -22.36 -5.03
N HIS A 22 1.68 -21.72 -4.21
CA HIS A 22 2.69 -22.44 -3.44
C HIS A 22 2.07 -23.31 -2.34
N LEU A 23 0.98 -22.87 -1.70
CA LEU A 23 0.21 -23.70 -0.77
C LEU A 23 -0.30 -24.97 -1.46
N THR A 24 -0.91 -24.83 -2.65
CA THR A 24 -1.51 -25.95 -3.37
C THR A 24 -0.45 -26.93 -3.88
N GLN A 25 0.70 -26.40 -4.32
CA GLN A 25 1.87 -27.18 -4.69
C GLN A 25 2.42 -27.97 -3.48
N ALA A 26 2.54 -27.35 -2.30
CA ALA A 26 3.02 -28.01 -1.10
C ALA A 26 2.09 -29.15 -0.63
N ILE A 27 0.77 -28.95 -0.72
CA ILE A 27 -0.24 -29.97 -0.45
C ILE A 27 -0.07 -31.17 -1.39
N ARG A 28 0.00 -30.93 -2.71
CA ARG A 28 0.19 -32.00 -3.72
C ARG A 28 1.49 -32.74 -3.52
N LYS A 29 2.61 -32.03 -3.31
CA LYS A 29 3.93 -32.62 -3.10
C LYS A 29 3.91 -33.57 -1.91
N ASN A 30 3.28 -33.18 -0.79
CA ASN A 30 3.18 -34.06 0.37
C ASN A 30 2.34 -35.32 0.09
N ILE A 31 1.19 -35.18 -0.57
CA ILE A 31 0.37 -36.34 -1.00
C ILE A 31 1.16 -37.30 -1.90
N PHE A 32 1.94 -36.76 -2.86
CA PHE A 32 2.73 -37.57 -3.77
C PHE A 32 3.91 -38.27 -3.09
N LEU A 33 4.58 -37.59 -2.16
CA LEU A 33 5.63 -38.19 -1.32
C LEU A 33 5.10 -39.34 -0.44
N ASN A 34 3.82 -39.30 -0.07
CA ASN A 34 3.16 -40.40 0.64
C ASN A 34 2.70 -41.53 -0.29
N GLY A 35 3.02 -41.49 -1.59
CA GLY A 35 2.75 -42.57 -2.56
C GLY A 35 1.40 -42.48 -3.27
N PHE A 36 0.64 -41.40 -3.09
CA PHE A 36 -0.71 -41.27 -3.64
C PHE A 36 -0.78 -40.57 -5.01
N LYS A 37 0.35 -40.39 -5.70
CA LYS A 37 0.38 -39.75 -7.04
C LYS A 37 -0.57 -40.46 -8.01
N THR A 38 -0.47 -41.78 -8.12
CA THR A 38 -1.32 -42.57 -9.04
C THR A 38 -2.79 -42.51 -8.66
N VAL A 39 -3.12 -42.58 -7.36
CA VAL A 39 -4.50 -42.51 -6.86
C VAL A 39 -5.12 -41.14 -7.15
N TYR A 40 -4.37 -40.07 -6.93
CA TYR A 40 -4.80 -38.69 -7.22
C TYR A 40 -5.23 -38.47 -8.67
N PHE A 41 -4.57 -39.12 -9.63
CA PHE A 41 -4.92 -38.97 -11.05
C PHE A 41 -6.03 -39.93 -11.52
N ARG A 42 -6.21 -41.08 -10.85
CA ARG A 42 -7.17 -42.12 -11.27
C ARG A 42 -8.51 -42.05 -10.56
N ASP A 43 -8.54 -41.52 -9.33
CA ASP A 43 -9.74 -41.46 -8.50
C ASP A 43 -10.20 -40.00 -8.35
N ALA A 44 -11.35 -39.69 -8.97
CA ALA A 44 -11.96 -38.36 -8.92
C ALA A 44 -12.41 -37.97 -7.50
N SER A 45 -12.88 -38.92 -6.70
CA SER A 45 -13.30 -38.69 -5.32
C SER A 45 -12.11 -38.39 -4.43
N PHE A 46 -11.01 -39.15 -4.57
CA PHE A 46 -9.76 -38.86 -3.87
C PHE A 46 -9.19 -37.51 -4.29
N LYS A 47 -9.18 -37.21 -5.60
CA LYS A 47 -8.74 -35.92 -6.13
C LYS A 47 -9.56 -34.77 -5.56
N PHE A 48 -10.89 -34.92 -5.50
CA PHE A 48 -11.80 -33.94 -4.93
C PHE A 48 -11.54 -33.74 -3.43
N TRP A 49 -11.36 -34.82 -2.67
CA TRP A 49 -11.02 -34.77 -1.25
C TRP A 49 -9.71 -34.01 -1.00
N VAL A 50 -8.65 -34.27 -1.77
CA VAL A 50 -7.38 -33.52 -1.68
C VAL A 50 -7.58 -32.04 -2.07
N LYS A 51 -8.43 -31.74 -3.06
CA LYS A 51 -8.73 -30.35 -3.48
C LYS A 51 -9.45 -29.56 -2.38
N ARG A 52 -10.17 -30.20 -1.45
CA ARG A 52 -10.79 -29.49 -0.32
C ARG A 52 -9.74 -28.79 0.56
N PHE A 53 -8.58 -29.39 0.79
CA PHE A 53 -7.47 -28.73 1.52
C PHE A 53 -6.98 -27.45 0.81
N MET A 54 -7.01 -27.43 -0.52
CA MET A 54 -6.65 -26.25 -1.32
C MET A 54 -7.73 -25.17 -1.26
N ALA A 55 -8.99 -25.58 -1.21
CA ALA A 55 -10.15 -24.72 -1.12
C ALA A 55 -10.27 -24.03 0.25
N LEU A 56 -9.65 -24.57 1.31
CA LEU A 56 -9.60 -23.93 2.63
C LEU A 56 -9.02 -22.51 2.59
N ALA A 57 -8.15 -22.22 1.64
CA ALA A 57 -7.63 -20.86 1.48
C ALA A 57 -8.68 -19.86 0.95
N LEU A 58 -9.83 -20.31 0.46
CA LEU A 58 -10.83 -19.46 -0.18
C LEU A 58 -12.13 -19.35 0.62
N ILE A 59 -12.28 -20.09 1.71
CA ILE A 59 -13.44 -19.98 2.60
C ILE A 59 -13.25 -18.87 3.65
N PRO A 60 -14.34 -18.30 4.20
CA PRO A 60 -14.21 -17.42 5.35
C PRO A 60 -13.52 -18.15 6.50
N ILE A 61 -12.61 -17.45 7.17
CA ILE A 61 -11.68 -18.05 8.14
C ILE A 61 -12.40 -18.64 9.35
N GLU A 62 -13.55 -18.07 9.70
CA GLU A 62 -14.44 -18.53 10.77
C GLU A 62 -14.99 -19.94 10.54
N TYR A 63 -15.13 -20.37 9.28
CA TYR A 63 -15.61 -21.72 8.93
C TYR A 63 -14.48 -22.74 8.75
N LEU A 64 -13.23 -22.39 9.05
CA LEU A 64 -12.10 -23.29 8.86
C LEU A 64 -12.23 -24.58 9.68
N LYS A 65 -12.76 -24.49 10.91
CA LYS A 65 -13.01 -25.66 11.77
C LYS A 65 -14.07 -26.58 11.18
N ASP A 66 -15.18 -26.02 10.71
CA ASP A 66 -16.28 -26.78 10.11
C ASP A 66 -15.82 -27.48 8.83
N ALA A 67 -15.06 -26.78 7.98
CA ALA A 67 -14.48 -27.36 6.77
C ALA A 67 -13.51 -28.50 7.08
N MET A 68 -12.68 -28.35 8.11
CA MET A 68 -11.79 -29.43 8.55
C MET A 68 -12.57 -30.64 9.08
N SER A 69 -13.68 -30.44 9.81
CA SER A 69 -14.55 -31.55 10.22
C SER A 69 -15.10 -32.28 9.01
N ILE A 70 -15.66 -31.57 8.02
CA ILE A 70 -16.18 -32.16 6.79
C ILE A 70 -15.11 -32.98 6.05
N ILE A 71 -13.87 -32.47 5.98
CA ILE A 71 -12.76 -33.20 5.34
C ILE A 71 -12.42 -34.50 6.09
N ILE A 72 -12.41 -34.47 7.42
CA ILE A 72 -12.09 -35.63 8.26
C ILE A 72 -13.21 -36.67 8.20
N ASP A 73 -14.47 -36.23 8.25
CA ASP A 73 -15.65 -37.11 8.22
C ASP A 73 -15.80 -37.83 6.86
N GLU A 74 -15.26 -37.25 5.78
CA GLU A 74 -15.36 -37.76 4.41
C GLU A 74 -14.02 -38.29 3.87
N ILE A 75 -13.15 -38.84 4.74
CA ILE A 75 -11.91 -39.50 4.30
C ILE A 75 -12.24 -40.68 3.35
N PRO A 76 -11.71 -40.69 2.11
CA PRO A 76 -12.09 -41.68 1.10
C PRO A 76 -11.45 -43.05 1.32
N VAL A 77 -10.30 -43.11 2.00
CA VAL A 77 -9.53 -44.35 2.21
C VAL A 77 -8.97 -44.37 3.62
N GLN A 78 -9.21 -45.47 4.34
CA GLN A 78 -8.63 -45.74 5.65
C GLN A 78 -7.20 -46.26 5.46
N ASP A 79 -6.22 -45.34 5.42
CA ASP A 79 -4.79 -45.64 5.25
C ASP A 79 -3.98 -44.75 6.21
N ASP A 80 -3.05 -45.33 6.98
CA ASP A 80 -2.19 -44.63 7.93
C ASP A 80 -1.41 -43.47 7.30
N LYS A 81 -1.07 -43.56 6.01
CA LYS A 81 -0.39 -42.49 5.28
C LYS A 81 -1.32 -41.30 5.01
N ILE A 82 -2.62 -41.52 4.88
CA ILE A 82 -3.62 -40.44 4.80
C ILE A 82 -3.73 -39.73 6.14
N PHE A 83 -3.80 -40.48 7.25
CA PHE A 83 -3.77 -39.88 8.59
C PHE A 83 -2.48 -39.09 8.83
N LYS A 84 -1.32 -39.60 8.36
CA LYS A 84 -0.05 -38.89 8.42
C LYS A 84 -0.10 -37.57 7.63
N PHE A 85 -0.70 -37.56 6.44
CA PHE A 85 -0.90 -36.34 5.66
C PHE A 85 -1.82 -35.33 6.38
N VAL A 86 -2.96 -35.78 6.93
CA VAL A 86 -3.86 -34.91 7.68
C VAL A 86 -3.16 -34.30 8.89
N LYS A 87 -2.38 -35.10 9.63
CA LYS A 87 -1.58 -34.63 10.77
C LYS A 87 -0.51 -33.63 10.34
N TYR A 88 0.17 -33.87 9.22
CA TYR A 88 1.08 -32.90 8.61
C TYR A 88 0.34 -31.58 8.33
N PHE A 89 -0.83 -31.64 7.71
CA PHE A 89 -1.57 -30.44 7.35
C PHE A 89 -1.95 -29.61 8.57
N ILE A 90 -2.47 -30.26 9.60
CA ILE A 90 -2.82 -29.62 10.87
C ILE A 90 -1.59 -28.97 11.51
N ASN A 91 -0.48 -29.72 11.63
CA ASN A 91 0.71 -29.20 12.29
C ASN A 91 1.38 -28.05 11.52
N GLN A 92 1.40 -28.13 10.20
CA GLN A 92 2.12 -27.18 9.35
C GLN A 92 1.29 -25.94 9.00
N TRP A 93 0.00 -26.11 8.68
CA TRP A 93 -0.83 -25.06 8.09
C TRP A 93 -1.92 -24.54 9.04
N ILE A 94 -2.36 -25.34 10.01
CA ILE A 94 -3.33 -24.87 11.02
C ILE A 94 -2.60 -24.33 12.25
N ASN A 95 -1.66 -25.09 12.80
CA ASN A 95 -0.95 -24.78 14.05
C ASN A 95 0.48 -24.27 13.82
N GLY A 96 0.92 -24.18 12.56
CA GLY A 96 2.28 -23.82 12.22
C GLY A 96 2.54 -22.32 12.25
N SER A 97 3.78 -21.96 11.97
CA SER A 97 4.23 -20.55 11.94
C SER A 97 3.64 -19.74 10.77
N ILE A 98 3.22 -20.42 9.70
CA ILE A 98 2.45 -19.81 8.61
C ILE A 98 0.98 -20.06 8.94
N SER A 99 0.40 -19.17 9.73
CA SER A 99 -0.95 -19.32 10.25
C SER A 99 -2.02 -19.15 9.16
N PRO A 100 -3.26 -19.60 9.40
CA PRO A 100 -4.38 -19.42 8.48
C PRO A 100 -4.58 -18.00 7.98
N GLU A 101 -4.30 -16.99 8.78
CA GLU A 101 -4.43 -15.58 8.40
C GLU A 101 -3.49 -15.19 7.25
N ILE A 102 -2.35 -15.88 7.12
CA ILE A 102 -1.34 -15.63 6.08
C ILE A 102 -1.72 -16.30 4.77
N TRP A 103 -2.09 -17.59 4.79
CA TRP A 103 -2.36 -18.34 3.56
C TRP A 103 -3.82 -18.31 3.11
N ASN A 104 -4.75 -17.85 3.96
CA ASN A 104 -6.14 -17.62 3.57
C ASN A 104 -6.26 -16.35 2.70
N HIS A 105 -7.04 -16.49 1.64
CA HIS A 105 -7.24 -15.54 0.56
C HIS A 105 -8.72 -15.29 0.25
N HIS A 106 -9.65 -15.60 1.16
CA HIS A 106 -11.08 -15.39 0.94
C HIS A 106 -11.40 -13.95 0.52
N ASN A 107 -10.80 -12.98 1.22
CA ASN A 107 -10.98 -11.54 0.96
C ASN A 107 -9.87 -10.92 0.08
N SER A 108 -9.03 -11.75 -0.56
CA SER A 108 -7.89 -11.25 -1.34
C SER A 108 -8.23 -11.05 -2.81
N GLN A 109 -7.92 -9.87 -3.35
CA GLN A 109 -8.04 -9.59 -4.78
C GLN A 109 -6.95 -10.28 -5.62
N LYS A 110 -5.74 -10.44 -5.05
CA LYS A 110 -4.63 -11.18 -5.65
C LYS A 110 -4.23 -12.34 -4.75
N ARG A 111 -3.99 -13.50 -5.36
CA ARG A 111 -3.76 -14.79 -4.67
C ARG A 111 -2.44 -15.44 -5.05
N THR A 112 -1.76 -14.88 -6.05
CA THR A 112 -0.44 -15.28 -6.50
C THR A 112 0.54 -14.13 -6.34
N ASN A 113 1.82 -14.46 -6.31
CA ASN A 113 2.94 -13.53 -6.18
C ASN A 113 3.67 -13.31 -7.52
N ASN A 114 3.05 -13.66 -8.67
CA ASN A 114 3.68 -13.58 -9.99
C ASN A 114 4.25 -12.19 -10.30
N ASP A 115 3.56 -11.12 -9.89
CA ASP A 115 4.04 -9.74 -10.10
C ASP A 115 5.34 -9.48 -9.33
N LEU A 116 5.44 -10.00 -8.09
CA LEU A 116 6.63 -9.89 -7.25
C LEU A 116 7.77 -10.74 -7.81
N GLU A 117 7.49 -11.97 -8.25
CA GLU A 117 8.47 -12.85 -8.89
C GLU A 117 8.99 -12.24 -10.19
N GLY A 118 8.10 -11.66 -11.00
CA GLY A 118 8.47 -10.94 -12.22
C GLY A 118 9.35 -9.72 -11.92
N PHE A 119 9.00 -8.95 -10.89
CA PHE A 119 9.83 -7.84 -10.43
C PHE A 119 11.21 -8.31 -9.96
N HIS A 120 11.28 -9.33 -9.09
CA HIS A 120 12.55 -9.87 -8.62
C HIS A 120 13.40 -10.48 -9.75
N SER A 121 12.78 -11.17 -10.71
CA SER A 121 13.46 -11.66 -11.90
C SER A 121 14.08 -10.51 -12.71
N LYS A 122 13.34 -9.42 -12.87
CA LYS A 122 13.83 -8.21 -13.55
C LYS A 122 14.97 -7.54 -12.78
N VAL A 123 14.86 -7.42 -11.45
CA VAL A 123 15.94 -6.91 -10.58
C VAL A 123 17.19 -7.76 -10.73
N ASN A 124 17.07 -9.09 -10.63
CA ASN A 124 18.21 -10.00 -10.72
C ASN A 124 18.88 -9.98 -12.09
N LYS A 125 18.11 -9.75 -13.17
CA LYS A 125 18.66 -9.57 -14.53
C LYS A 125 19.40 -8.25 -14.69
N LEU A 126 18.87 -7.16 -14.13
CA LEU A 126 19.42 -5.82 -14.30
C LEU A 126 20.55 -5.50 -13.29
N ILE A 127 20.56 -6.19 -12.15
CA ILE A 127 21.59 -6.06 -11.11
C ILE A 127 22.20 -7.45 -10.83
N PRO A 128 23.05 -7.97 -11.73
CA PRO A 128 23.55 -9.35 -11.67
C PRO A 128 24.63 -9.59 -10.60
N ARG A 129 24.89 -8.62 -9.70
CA ARG A 129 25.94 -8.71 -8.68
C ARG A 129 25.30 -8.92 -7.31
N ALA A 130 25.86 -9.83 -6.50
CA ALA A 130 25.43 -10.06 -5.13
C ALA A 130 25.59 -8.83 -4.21
N HIS A 131 26.57 -7.97 -4.50
CA HIS A 131 26.86 -6.74 -3.75
C HIS A 131 26.97 -5.54 -4.70
N PRO A 132 25.85 -5.04 -5.24
CA PRO A 132 25.86 -3.86 -6.09
C PRO A 132 26.20 -2.61 -5.27
N LYS A 133 26.88 -1.64 -5.91
CA LYS A 133 27.11 -0.33 -5.28
C LYS A 133 25.75 0.35 -5.04
N VAL A 134 25.64 1.08 -3.93
CA VAL A 134 24.40 1.82 -3.57
C VAL A 134 23.96 2.74 -4.72
N SER A 135 24.90 3.40 -5.42
CA SER A 135 24.59 4.25 -6.57
C SER A 135 23.88 3.49 -7.71
N VAL A 136 24.26 2.24 -7.96
CA VAL A 136 23.62 1.38 -8.99
C VAL A 136 22.20 1.02 -8.58
N ILE A 137 22.00 0.71 -7.29
CA ILE A 137 20.66 0.42 -6.75
C ILE A 137 19.76 1.65 -6.86
N ILE A 138 20.26 2.84 -6.49
CA ILE A 138 19.50 4.10 -6.57
C ILE A 138 19.10 4.39 -8.02
N LEU A 139 20.03 4.28 -8.96
CA LEU A 139 19.74 4.49 -10.38
C LEU A 139 18.70 3.50 -10.91
N PHE A 140 18.81 2.23 -10.54
CA PHE A 140 17.82 1.22 -10.90
C PHE A 140 16.42 1.58 -10.37
N PHE A 141 16.30 1.91 -9.09
CA PHE A 141 15.00 2.27 -8.51
C PHE A 141 14.44 3.54 -9.13
N ALA A 142 15.26 4.56 -9.39
CA ALA A 142 14.81 5.77 -10.08
C ALA A 142 14.27 5.47 -11.49
N GLN A 143 14.93 4.58 -12.24
CA GLN A 143 14.46 4.17 -13.57
C GLN A 143 13.16 3.36 -13.51
N GLU A 144 13.04 2.44 -12.56
CA GLU A 144 11.84 1.62 -12.40
C GLU A 144 10.65 2.44 -11.91
N ASP A 145 10.89 3.36 -10.98
CA ASP A 145 9.92 4.33 -10.48
C ASP A 145 9.41 5.24 -11.61
N ALA A 146 10.29 5.79 -12.45
CA ALA A 146 9.88 6.57 -13.62
C ALA A 146 8.97 5.77 -14.57
N LYS A 147 9.35 4.52 -14.92
CA LYS A 147 8.56 3.64 -15.79
C LYS A 147 7.21 3.26 -15.20
N THR A 148 7.18 2.96 -13.90
CA THR A 148 5.95 2.51 -13.21
C THR A 148 5.00 3.67 -12.94
N ARG A 149 5.51 4.86 -12.63
CA ARG A 149 4.74 6.10 -12.52
C ARG A 149 4.05 6.46 -13.84
N ASP A 150 4.74 6.29 -14.96
CA ASP A 150 4.13 6.53 -16.28
C ASP A 150 2.96 5.60 -16.57
N LEU A 151 3.08 4.33 -16.19
CA LEU A 151 2.00 3.36 -16.28
C LEU A 151 0.87 3.69 -15.30
N TYR A 152 1.19 4.18 -14.11
CA TYR A 152 0.22 4.54 -13.08
C TYR A 152 -0.69 5.70 -13.53
N PHE A 153 -0.16 6.72 -14.23
CA PHE A 153 -0.97 7.84 -14.71
C PHE A 153 -1.76 7.58 -15.99
N LYS A 154 -1.37 6.60 -16.80
CA LYS A 154 -2.14 6.20 -17.98
C LYS A 154 -3.49 5.59 -17.54
N ILE A 155 -4.60 6.24 -17.92
CA ILE A 155 -5.96 5.86 -17.49
C ILE A 155 -6.38 4.47 -18.02
N ASP A 156 -5.69 3.89 -19.01
CA ASP A 156 -6.27 2.79 -19.81
C ASP A 156 -5.54 1.44 -19.87
N LYS A 157 -4.57 1.17 -19.00
CA LYS A 157 -4.10 -0.22 -18.83
C LYS A 157 -4.83 -0.88 -17.67
N LYS A 158 -6.04 -1.42 -17.95
CA LYS A 158 -6.50 -2.59 -17.18
C LYS A 158 -5.39 -3.62 -17.28
N CYS A 159 -4.82 -4.02 -16.14
CA CYS A 159 -3.89 -5.14 -16.12
C CYS A 159 -4.65 -6.31 -16.77
N LYS A 160 -4.21 -6.76 -17.95
CA LYS A 160 -4.93 -7.77 -18.72
C LYS A 160 -4.76 -9.09 -17.98
N GLN A 161 -5.67 -9.36 -17.05
CA GLN A 161 -5.86 -10.70 -16.54
C GLN A 161 -6.22 -11.60 -17.73
N SER A 162 -5.68 -12.81 -17.75
CA SER A 162 -6.08 -13.78 -18.78
C SER A 162 -7.59 -13.99 -18.68
N LYS A 163 -8.29 -14.15 -19.81
CA LYS A 163 -9.74 -14.42 -19.84
C LYS A 163 -10.12 -15.57 -18.90
N LYS A 164 -9.24 -16.57 -18.85
CA LYS A 164 -9.32 -17.78 -18.03
C LYS A 164 -9.28 -17.49 -16.53
N ASP A 165 -8.35 -16.65 -16.07
CA ASP A 165 -8.25 -16.27 -14.66
C ASP A 165 -9.40 -15.34 -14.27
N TYR A 166 -9.81 -14.43 -15.15
CA TYR A 166 -10.97 -13.56 -14.92
C TYR A 166 -12.25 -14.36 -14.73
N GLU A 167 -12.54 -15.31 -15.62
CA GLU A 167 -13.71 -16.19 -15.50
C GLU A 167 -13.67 -17.03 -14.22
N LYS A 168 -12.48 -17.44 -13.78
CA LYS A 168 -12.30 -18.17 -12.52
C LYS A 168 -12.60 -17.26 -11.32
N ASP A 169 -12.04 -16.07 -11.28
CA ASP A 169 -12.26 -15.10 -10.21
C ASP A 169 -13.74 -14.74 -10.12
N LEU A 170 -14.38 -14.50 -11.26
CA LEU A 170 -15.81 -14.21 -11.34
C LEU A 170 -16.66 -15.37 -10.79
N LYS A 171 -16.34 -16.62 -11.15
CA LYS A 171 -17.05 -17.79 -10.61
C LYS A 171 -16.92 -17.90 -9.09
N ILE A 172 -15.71 -17.69 -8.57
CA ILE A 172 -15.46 -17.74 -7.12
C ILE A 172 -16.22 -16.62 -6.39
N GLN A 173 -16.24 -15.41 -6.96
CA GLN A 173 -17.03 -14.29 -6.43
C GLN A 173 -18.54 -14.60 -6.42
N LEU A 174 -19.09 -15.17 -7.49
CA LEU A 174 -20.50 -15.56 -7.55
C LEU A 174 -20.85 -16.60 -6.47
N ILE A 175 -19.98 -17.59 -6.25
CA ILE A 175 -20.17 -18.61 -5.19
C ILE A 175 -20.15 -17.96 -3.80
N HIS A 176 -19.27 -16.99 -3.55
CA HIS A 176 -19.26 -16.21 -2.30
C HIS A 176 -20.56 -15.41 -2.13
N GLU A 177 -21.03 -14.71 -3.16
CA GLU A 177 -22.27 -13.94 -3.10
C GLU A 177 -23.51 -14.81 -2.84
N GLU A 178 -23.58 -15.99 -3.46
CA GLU A 178 -24.69 -16.93 -3.22
C GLU A 178 -24.73 -17.39 -1.77
N PHE A 179 -23.57 -17.69 -1.17
CA PHE A 179 -23.47 -18.06 0.23
C PHE A 179 -23.82 -16.89 1.16
N LEU A 180 -23.31 -15.68 0.91
CA LEU A 180 -23.61 -14.48 1.70
C LEU A 180 -25.09 -14.10 1.66
N ARG A 181 -25.80 -14.42 0.58
CA ARG A 181 -27.26 -14.26 0.46
C ARG A 181 -28.05 -15.38 1.15
N ASN A 182 -27.40 -16.24 1.94
CA ASN A 182 -27.96 -17.41 2.61
C ASN A 182 -28.72 -18.36 1.68
N LYS A 183 -28.31 -18.45 0.40
CA LYS A 183 -28.97 -19.33 -0.57
C LYS A 183 -28.52 -20.78 -0.46
N THR A 184 -27.36 -21.03 0.13
CA THR A 184 -26.72 -22.36 0.22
C THR A 184 -26.21 -22.61 1.63
N CYS A 185 -26.22 -23.88 2.06
CA CYS A 185 -25.57 -24.28 3.31
C CYS A 185 -24.04 -24.32 3.13
N PHE A 186 -23.29 -24.23 4.23
CA PHE A 186 -21.83 -24.16 4.19
C PHE A 186 -21.19 -25.33 3.44
N LYS A 187 -21.69 -26.56 3.63
CA LYS A 187 -21.17 -27.75 2.91
C LYS A 187 -21.33 -27.61 1.40
N ALA A 188 -22.51 -27.23 0.91
CA ALA A 188 -22.77 -27.04 -0.51
C ALA A 188 -21.91 -25.90 -1.10
N TYR A 189 -21.74 -24.82 -0.34
CA TYR A 189 -20.82 -23.74 -0.69
C TYR A 189 -19.37 -24.25 -0.81
N PHE A 190 -18.89 -25.02 0.16
CA PHE A 190 -17.53 -25.54 0.18
C PHE A 190 -17.27 -26.54 -0.97
N ASP A 191 -18.23 -27.39 -1.28
CA ASP A 191 -18.15 -28.33 -2.40
C ASP A 191 -18.15 -27.61 -3.76
N SER A 192 -19.02 -26.62 -3.92
CA SER A 192 -19.04 -25.76 -5.12
C SER A 192 -17.69 -25.07 -5.32
N LEU A 193 -17.14 -24.47 -4.26
CA LEU A 193 -15.83 -23.82 -4.30
C LEU A 193 -14.73 -24.81 -4.70
N THR A 194 -14.71 -26.00 -4.11
CA THR A 194 -13.72 -27.06 -4.38
C THR A 194 -13.74 -27.49 -5.85
N ASN A 195 -14.92 -27.61 -6.46
CA ASN A 195 -15.06 -27.95 -7.89
C ASN A 195 -14.43 -26.88 -8.81
N HIS A 196 -14.43 -25.62 -8.39
CA HIS A 196 -13.97 -24.48 -9.19
C HIS A 196 -12.54 -23.99 -8.84
N VAL A 197 -11.90 -24.60 -7.85
CA VAL A 197 -10.59 -24.18 -7.31
C VAL A 197 -9.39 -24.40 -8.25
N MET A 198 -9.40 -25.38 -9.17
CA MET A 198 -8.16 -25.82 -9.87
C MET A 198 -8.18 -26.00 -11.40
N HIS A 199 -9.29 -25.79 -12.09
CA HIS A 199 -9.24 -25.72 -13.56
C HIS A 199 -8.70 -24.34 -13.95
N PRO A 200 -7.39 -24.18 -14.28
CA PRO A 200 -6.62 -25.02 -15.21
C PRO A 200 -5.16 -25.37 -14.84
N TYR A 201 -4.71 -25.09 -13.62
CA TYR A 201 -3.34 -25.40 -13.18
C TYR A 201 -3.10 -26.91 -13.04
N ASP A 202 -4.16 -27.72 -13.07
CA ASP A 202 -4.04 -29.17 -13.27
C ASP A 202 -3.18 -29.49 -14.52
N LEU A 203 -3.14 -28.64 -15.56
CA LEU A 203 -2.34 -28.83 -16.78
C LEU A 203 -0.87 -28.39 -16.66
N ASP A 204 -0.56 -27.33 -15.92
CA ASP A 204 0.81 -26.76 -15.86
C ASP A 204 1.74 -27.59 -14.98
N PHE A 205 1.21 -28.20 -13.92
CA PHE A 205 1.98 -29.12 -13.05
C PHE A 205 2.31 -30.46 -13.73
N ASP A 206 1.64 -30.80 -14.83
CA ASP A 206 1.95 -32.02 -15.59
C ASP A 206 3.25 -31.88 -16.38
N ILE A 207 3.66 -30.65 -16.72
CA ILE A 207 4.89 -30.37 -17.50
C ILE A 207 6.13 -30.30 -16.60
N GLU A 208 6.03 -29.69 -15.41
CA GLU A 208 7.19 -29.54 -14.51
C GLU A 208 7.66 -30.87 -13.89
N THR A 209 6.78 -31.87 -13.77
CA THR A 209 7.16 -33.19 -13.22
C THR A 209 7.80 -34.14 -14.23
N HIS A 210 7.99 -33.72 -15.48
CA HIS A 210 8.71 -34.50 -16.51
C HIS A 210 10.20 -34.12 -16.63
N ASN A 211 10.64 -33.05 -15.96
CA ASN A 211 12.05 -32.71 -15.83
C ASN A 211 12.56 -33.16 -14.45
N ASP A 212 12.57 -34.47 -14.22
CA ASP A 212 13.31 -35.08 -13.11
C ASP A 212 14.82 -34.94 -13.40
N ALA A 213 15.37 -33.76 -13.14
CA ALA A 213 16.79 -33.65 -12.79
C ALA A 213 16.89 -33.94 -11.29
N GLU A 214 17.61 -35.00 -10.93
CA GLU A 214 18.00 -35.36 -9.57
C GLU A 214 18.35 -34.11 -8.75
N PHE A 215 17.46 -33.74 -7.82
CA PHE A 215 17.76 -32.69 -6.86
C PHE A 215 18.22 -33.37 -5.59
N SER A 216 19.53 -33.35 -5.39
CA SER A 216 20.25 -33.95 -4.27
C SER A 216 19.66 -33.52 -2.93
N GLU A 217 19.44 -34.52 -2.09
CA GLU A 217 19.13 -34.40 -0.68
C GLU A 217 20.38 -33.89 0.04
N ASP A 218 20.51 -32.57 0.21
CA ASP A 218 21.51 -32.00 1.11
C ASP A 218 20.89 -30.92 2.00
N THR A 219 20.79 -31.28 3.28
CA THR A 219 20.82 -30.43 4.48
C THR A 219 19.56 -29.65 4.87
N LEU A 220 18.59 -30.38 5.43
CA LEU A 220 17.81 -29.91 6.59
C LEU A 220 18.06 -30.88 7.76
N THR A 221 19.27 -30.83 8.29
CA THR A 221 19.63 -31.26 9.64
C THR A 221 20.86 -30.45 10.01
N ASP A 222 20.76 -29.66 11.07
CA ASP A 222 21.80 -29.59 12.09
C ASP A 222 21.26 -28.79 13.27
N GLU A 223 21.08 -29.55 14.35
CA GLU A 223 21.04 -29.12 15.73
C GLU A 223 22.30 -28.28 16.02
N VAL A 224 22.14 -27.12 16.64
CA VAL A 224 23.28 -26.45 17.29
C VAL A 224 23.03 -26.50 18.78
N GLU A 225 23.60 -27.54 19.38
CA GLU A 225 23.93 -27.59 20.80
C GLU A 225 24.87 -26.42 21.17
N GLU A 226 24.40 -25.67 22.16
CA GLU A 226 25.15 -25.13 23.30
C GLU A 226 26.69 -25.24 23.26
N GLN A 227 27.38 -24.12 22.97
CA GLN A 227 28.69 -23.82 23.54
C GLN A 227 28.76 -22.35 23.97
N ILE A 228 28.26 -22.09 25.18
CA ILE A 228 28.63 -20.92 25.95
C ILE A 228 30.06 -21.15 26.43
N THR A 229 31.04 -20.56 25.75
CA THR A 229 32.40 -20.45 26.28
C THR A 229 32.51 -19.20 27.16
N SER A 230 32.98 -19.47 28.37
CA SER A 230 33.15 -18.59 29.51
C SER A 230 34.21 -17.50 29.28
N THR A 231 33.84 -16.40 28.61
CA THR A 231 34.70 -15.20 28.63
C THR A 231 34.01 -13.83 28.61
N ASP A 232 32.69 -13.72 28.38
CA ASP A 232 32.04 -12.41 28.23
C ASP A 232 31.15 -11.93 29.40
N LEU A 233 31.25 -12.57 30.57
CA LEU A 233 30.51 -12.16 31.78
C LEU A 233 31.31 -11.30 32.78
N ARG A 234 32.41 -10.69 32.38
CA ARG A 234 33.15 -9.74 33.24
C ARG A 234 33.51 -8.45 32.50
N LYS A 235 32.52 -7.58 32.32
CA LYS A 235 32.65 -6.11 32.23
C LYS A 235 31.28 -5.45 31.98
N ARG A 236 30.32 -5.71 32.86
CA ARG A 236 29.12 -4.86 33.01
C ARG A 236 28.87 -4.65 34.49
N GLN A 237 29.65 -3.77 35.08
CA GLN A 237 29.29 -2.99 36.27
C GLN A 237 30.32 -1.88 36.41
N ASN A 238 29.80 -0.66 36.58
CA ASN A 238 30.48 0.61 36.90
C ASN A 238 31.07 1.38 35.70
N ASP A 239 30.30 2.33 35.17
CA ASP A 239 30.59 3.79 35.27
C ASP A 239 29.78 4.62 34.26
N SER A 240 28.78 5.35 34.77
CA SER A 240 28.41 6.69 34.32
C SER A 240 29.19 7.71 35.19
N PRO A 241 29.46 8.98 34.81
CA PRO A 241 28.91 9.81 33.73
C PRO A 241 30.03 10.54 32.93
N LYS A 242 30.57 9.93 31.87
CA LYS A 242 31.46 10.61 30.88
C LYS A 242 30.97 10.50 29.43
N LEU A 243 29.87 9.79 29.20
CA LEU A 243 29.33 9.49 27.86
C LEU A 243 28.42 10.58 27.28
N ILE A 244 27.99 11.55 28.09
CA ILE A 244 27.05 12.60 27.65
C ILE A 244 27.81 13.78 26.99
N THR A 245 29.02 14.08 27.45
CA THR A 245 29.83 15.19 26.89
C THR A 245 30.43 14.85 25.52
N LEU A 246 30.86 13.59 25.32
CA LEU A 246 31.37 13.11 24.03
C LEU A 246 30.29 12.92 22.95
N LYS A 247 29.02 12.74 23.34
CA LYS A 247 27.89 12.70 22.38
C LYS A 247 27.47 14.09 21.90
N ARG A 248 27.67 15.16 22.69
CA ARG A 248 27.37 16.53 22.26
C ARG A 248 28.38 17.07 21.23
N GLN A 249 29.69 16.87 21.46
CA GLN A 249 30.71 17.28 20.49
C GLN A 249 30.58 16.56 19.13
N LYS A 250 30.27 15.25 19.13
CA LYS A 250 30.03 14.51 17.88
C LYS A 250 28.78 14.94 17.11
N ILE A 251 27.79 15.56 17.76
CA ILE A 251 26.58 16.07 17.09
C ILE A 251 26.84 17.47 16.51
N GLU A 252 27.60 18.32 17.21
CA GLU A 252 28.02 19.63 16.70
C GLU A 252 28.97 19.50 15.50
N ASP A 253 29.94 18.57 15.55
CA ASP A 253 30.83 18.30 14.41
C ASP A 253 30.05 17.74 13.19
N HIS A 254 29.01 16.92 13.40
CA HIS A 254 28.17 16.40 12.32
C HIS A 254 27.23 17.46 11.70
N MET A 255 26.87 18.50 12.47
CA MET A 255 26.06 19.64 12.02
C MET A 255 26.90 20.63 11.20
N ILE A 256 28.17 20.84 11.56
CA ILE A 256 29.11 21.71 10.82
C ILE A 256 29.46 21.08 9.45
N VAL A 257 29.74 19.78 9.40
CA VAL A 257 30.02 19.07 8.13
C VAL A 257 28.81 19.03 7.20
N LYS A 258 27.58 18.96 7.73
CA LYS A 258 26.35 19.07 6.91
C LYS A 258 26.14 20.48 6.33
N LYS A 259 26.56 21.53 7.05
CA LYS A 259 26.44 22.92 6.60
C LYS A 259 27.48 23.25 5.52
N GLU A 260 28.70 22.71 5.61
CA GLU A 260 29.71 22.80 4.55
C GLU A 260 29.33 22.01 3.29
N HIS A 261 28.73 20.82 3.43
CA HIS A 261 28.26 20.04 2.27
C HIS A 261 27.07 20.69 1.54
N LEU A 262 26.22 21.44 2.25
CA LEU A 262 25.12 22.21 1.66
C LEU A 262 25.62 23.48 0.94
N LEU A 263 26.68 24.11 1.45
CA LEU A 263 27.36 25.24 0.80
C LEU A 263 28.12 24.79 -0.46
N LEU A 264 28.73 23.59 -0.45
CA LEU A 264 29.40 23.01 -1.62
C LEU A 264 28.43 22.57 -2.73
N SER A 265 27.20 22.15 -2.39
CA SER A 265 26.17 21.88 -3.39
C SER A 265 25.57 23.15 -3.99
N GLN A 266 25.58 24.27 -3.26
CA GLN A 266 25.15 25.58 -3.77
C GLN A 266 26.23 26.29 -4.59
N ALA A 267 27.52 26.05 -4.29
CA ALA A 267 28.64 26.62 -5.04
C ALA A 267 28.89 25.94 -6.40
N SER A 268 28.37 24.73 -6.63
CA SER A 268 28.58 23.97 -7.88
C SER A 268 27.52 24.25 -8.97
N LEU A 269 26.66 25.25 -8.76
CA LEU A 269 25.66 25.74 -9.72
C LEU A 269 25.97 27.18 -10.15
N GLN A 270 27.18 27.42 -10.66
CA GLN A 270 27.41 28.53 -11.58
C GLN A 270 27.38 27.95 -12.99
N ILE A 271 26.21 28.05 -13.62
CA ILE A 271 26.04 27.80 -15.05
C ILE A 271 26.67 29.00 -15.76
N GLU A 272 27.84 28.79 -16.37
CA GLU A 272 28.35 29.70 -17.39
C GLU A 272 27.32 29.79 -18.52
N SER A 273 26.90 31.01 -18.82
CA SER A 273 25.90 31.33 -19.81
C SER A 273 26.49 31.22 -21.22
N ASP A 274 26.41 30.04 -21.83
CA ASP A 274 26.57 29.90 -23.27
C ASP A 274 25.20 29.98 -23.96
N GLN A 275 24.94 31.16 -24.52
CA GLN A 275 23.85 31.39 -25.47
C GLN A 275 24.15 30.63 -26.77
N ASN A 276 23.45 29.51 -26.99
CA ASN A 276 23.08 28.89 -28.28
C ASN A 276 23.17 27.36 -28.27
N ASN A 277 22.41 26.69 -27.41
CA ASN A 277 21.99 25.31 -27.68
C ASN A 277 20.65 25.02 -26.99
N GLN A 278 19.62 24.74 -27.78
CA GLN A 278 18.39 24.12 -27.28
C GLN A 278 18.74 22.75 -26.69
N PRO A 279 18.34 22.42 -25.44
CA PRO A 279 18.63 21.11 -24.88
C PRO A 279 17.68 20.08 -25.48
N SER A 280 18.20 19.23 -26.37
CA SER A 280 17.51 18.03 -26.85
C SER A 280 17.22 17.10 -25.68
N SER A 281 15.94 16.75 -25.51
CA SER A 281 15.32 16.06 -24.38
C SER A 281 15.59 14.54 -24.28
N PHE A 282 16.84 14.11 -24.52
CA PHE A 282 17.24 12.70 -24.46
C PHE A 282 18.40 12.49 -23.47
N VAL A 283 18.23 11.56 -22.52
CA VAL A 283 19.32 11.06 -21.67
C VAL A 283 19.78 9.72 -22.21
N TYR A 284 20.99 9.66 -22.74
CA TYR A 284 21.59 8.44 -23.29
C TYR A 284 22.29 7.65 -22.18
N VAL A 285 21.90 6.39 -21.98
CA VAL A 285 22.61 5.44 -21.10
C VAL A 285 22.79 4.14 -21.88
N ASN A 286 23.94 4.01 -22.52
CA ASN A 286 24.38 2.95 -23.44
C ASN A 286 23.61 2.88 -24.78
N ASN A 287 24.37 2.59 -25.84
CA ASN A 287 24.04 2.82 -27.26
C ASN A 287 22.77 2.15 -27.82
N ASP A 288 21.98 1.42 -27.03
CA ASP A 288 20.84 0.63 -27.54
C ASP A 288 19.51 0.82 -26.80
N GLN A 289 19.38 1.78 -25.86
CA GLN A 289 18.09 2.06 -25.22
C GLN A 289 17.76 3.56 -25.16
N ILE A 290 16.82 3.97 -26.02
CA ILE A 290 16.18 5.28 -25.98
C ILE A 290 15.07 5.22 -24.93
N ILE A 291 15.23 5.96 -23.83
CA ILE A 291 14.15 6.20 -22.88
C ILE A 291 13.25 7.26 -23.52
N GLU A 292 12.03 6.89 -23.91
CA GLU A 292 11.03 7.89 -24.29
C GLU A 292 10.83 8.84 -23.11
N PRO A 293 10.86 10.17 -23.33
CA PRO A 293 10.58 11.12 -22.27
C PRO A 293 9.16 10.90 -21.74
N ILE A 294 9.00 11.10 -20.42
CA ILE A 294 7.70 11.07 -19.73
C ILE A 294 6.72 11.98 -20.49
N ASN A 295 5.74 11.39 -21.15
CA ASN A 295 4.73 12.10 -21.95
C ASN A 295 3.48 12.47 -21.13
N ASN A 296 3.51 12.28 -19.81
CA ASN A 296 2.40 12.62 -18.91
C ASN A 296 2.45 14.08 -18.47
N PHE A 297 2.57 15.01 -19.44
CA PHE A 297 2.35 16.42 -19.15
C PHE A 297 0.85 16.66 -18.97
N ILE A 298 0.48 17.13 -17.78
CA ILE A 298 -0.86 17.70 -17.58
C ILE A 298 -0.83 19.03 -18.33
N SER A 299 -1.59 19.12 -19.42
CA SER A 299 -1.70 20.38 -20.17
C SER A 299 -2.29 21.47 -19.27
N GLU A 300 -2.08 22.73 -19.63
CA GLU A 300 -2.55 23.87 -18.84
C GLU A 300 -4.04 23.79 -18.46
N ASN A 301 -4.87 23.14 -19.28
CA ASN A 301 -6.31 22.97 -19.06
C ASN A 301 -6.73 21.55 -18.63
N SER A 302 -5.80 20.66 -18.33
CA SER A 302 -6.11 19.28 -17.98
C SER A 302 -6.56 19.13 -16.52
N TRP A 303 -7.65 18.39 -16.34
CA TRP A 303 -8.23 18.07 -15.05
C TRP A 303 -7.38 17.02 -14.33
N LEU A 304 -7.12 17.23 -13.04
CA LEU A 304 -6.48 16.22 -12.20
C LEU A 304 -7.48 15.10 -11.87
N ASN A 305 -7.09 13.87 -12.15
CA ASN A 305 -7.81 12.67 -11.71
C ASN A 305 -7.37 12.22 -10.30
N ALA A 306 -8.09 11.24 -9.72
CA ALA A 306 -7.82 10.72 -8.38
C ALA A 306 -6.38 10.22 -8.17
N ARG A 307 -5.75 9.62 -9.20
CA ARG A 307 -4.38 9.08 -9.10
C ARG A 307 -3.34 10.18 -8.90
N HIS A 308 -3.54 11.34 -9.51
CA HIS A 308 -2.67 12.50 -9.31
C HIS A 308 -2.72 12.99 -7.86
N ILE A 309 -3.93 13.06 -7.29
CA ILE A 309 -4.13 13.51 -5.90
C ILE A 309 -3.59 12.47 -4.93
N ASP A 310 -3.89 11.18 -5.11
CA ASP A 310 -3.40 10.08 -4.27
C ASP A 310 -1.87 10.05 -4.21
N LEU A 311 -1.18 10.20 -5.35
CA LEU A 311 0.29 10.21 -5.35
C LEU A 311 0.86 11.41 -4.58
N ALA A 312 0.25 12.58 -4.73
CA ALA A 312 0.69 13.78 -4.02
C ALA A 312 0.43 13.66 -2.51
N PHE A 313 -0.71 13.11 -2.13
CA PHE A 313 -1.10 12.87 -0.75
C PHE A 313 -0.15 11.90 -0.05
N ASP A 314 0.20 10.78 -0.69
CA ASP A 314 1.22 9.84 -0.22
C ASP A 314 2.57 10.52 0.03
N PHE A 315 2.96 11.43 -0.86
CA PHE A 315 4.22 12.17 -0.71
C PHE A 315 4.16 13.16 0.45
N ILE A 316 3.05 13.92 0.57
CA ILE A 316 2.86 14.91 1.63
C ILE A 316 2.83 14.24 3.01
N GLU A 317 2.10 13.13 3.16
CA GLU A 317 2.04 12.37 4.41
C GLU A 317 3.43 11.88 4.84
N LYS A 318 4.17 11.24 3.92
CA LYS A 318 5.54 10.76 4.19
C LYS A 318 6.50 11.90 4.52
N LYS A 319 6.40 13.03 3.81
CA LYS A 319 7.20 14.24 4.08
C LYS A 319 6.89 14.76 5.49
N ALA A 320 5.62 14.85 5.87
CA ALA A 320 5.21 15.30 7.20
C ALA A 320 5.72 14.38 8.32
N HIS A 321 5.64 13.06 8.14
CA HIS A 321 6.21 12.09 9.08
C HIS A 321 7.72 12.23 9.22
N MET A 322 8.43 12.44 8.10
CA MET A 322 9.88 12.68 8.12
C MET A 322 10.26 13.94 8.89
N TYR A 323 9.41 14.97 8.89
CA TYR A 323 9.58 16.19 9.69
C TYR A 323 9.02 16.08 11.12
N GLY A 324 8.48 14.92 11.52
CA GLY A 324 8.07 14.62 12.89
C GLY A 324 6.56 14.73 13.18
N TYR A 325 5.72 14.97 12.17
CA TYR A 325 4.26 15.05 12.34
C TYR A 325 3.60 13.67 12.16
N PHE A 326 3.91 12.74 13.06
CA PHE A 326 3.47 11.33 12.96
C PHE A 326 1.96 11.11 13.13
N ASN A 327 1.25 12.08 13.71
CA ASN A 327 -0.20 12.01 13.94
C ASN A 327 -1.02 12.44 12.71
N LEU A 328 -0.38 12.89 11.63
CA LEU A 328 -1.07 13.22 10.39
C LEU A 328 -1.35 11.95 9.60
N LYS A 329 -2.61 11.80 9.18
CA LYS A 329 -3.05 10.73 8.28
C LYS A 329 -3.80 11.30 7.09
N ILE A 330 -3.28 11.05 5.88
CA ILE A 330 -3.92 11.51 4.65
C ILE A 330 -4.60 10.33 3.98
N LEU A 331 -5.93 10.38 3.84
CA LEU A 331 -6.69 9.27 3.29
C LEU A 331 -6.78 9.36 1.78
N ASN A 332 -6.10 8.44 1.09
CA ASN A 332 -6.20 8.27 -0.35
C ASN A 332 -7.62 7.88 -0.79
N ILE A 333 -7.98 8.29 -2.01
CA ILE A 333 -9.27 8.11 -2.65
C ILE A 333 -9.56 6.62 -2.90
N TRP A 334 -8.55 5.83 -3.29
CA TRP A 334 -8.73 4.38 -3.44
C TRP A 334 -9.12 3.68 -2.13
N LYS A 335 -8.70 4.23 -0.99
CA LYS A 335 -9.02 3.70 0.34
C LYS A 335 -10.44 4.09 0.74
N LEU A 336 -10.90 5.29 0.35
CA LEU A 336 -12.33 5.63 0.40
C LEU A 336 -13.17 4.64 -0.40
N ASP A 337 -12.80 4.33 -1.65
CA ASP A 337 -13.50 3.33 -2.48
C ASP A 337 -13.47 1.91 -1.90
N TYR A 338 -12.45 1.57 -1.12
CA TYR A 338 -12.44 0.35 -0.32
C TYR A 338 -13.47 0.40 0.81
N TYR A 339 -13.59 1.51 1.53
CA TYR A 339 -14.63 1.69 2.54
C TYR A 339 -16.04 1.70 1.93
N LYS A 340 -16.25 2.31 0.75
CA LYS A 340 -17.54 2.25 0.04
C LYS A 340 -18.05 0.82 -0.13
N ARG A 341 -17.14 -0.10 -0.46
CA ARG A 341 -17.43 -1.52 -0.65
C ARG A 341 -17.69 -2.28 0.65
N ASN A 342 -17.24 -1.74 1.78
CA ASN A 342 -17.35 -2.34 3.11
C ASN A 342 -18.22 -1.50 4.06
N ASN A 343 -19.35 -0.98 3.55
CA ASN A 343 -20.37 -0.22 4.31
C ASN A 343 -19.91 1.12 4.91
N TYR A 344 -18.96 1.80 4.27
CA TYR A 344 -18.47 3.15 4.61
C TYR A 344 -17.91 3.32 6.04
N LEU A 345 -17.76 2.27 6.85
CA LEU A 345 -17.30 2.41 8.24
C LEU A 345 -15.78 2.61 8.32
N LEU A 346 -15.36 3.76 8.88
CA LEU A 346 -13.96 4.03 9.26
C LEU A 346 -13.70 3.58 10.70
N ASN A 347 -12.87 2.53 10.88
CA ASN A 347 -12.46 2.01 12.20
C ASN A 347 -11.23 2.74 12.79
N GLU A 348 -10.89 3.94 12.31
CA GLU A 348 -9.68 4.65 12.72
C GLU A 348 -9.95 5.63 13.88
N SER A 349 -8.99 5.78 14.80
CA SER A 349 -9.11 6.68 15.96
C SER A 349 -9.32 8.14 15.55
N MET A 350 -10.21 8.85 16.25
CA MET A 350 -10.56 10.25 15.93
C MET A 350 -9.53 11.28 16.37
N GLU A 351 -8.61 10.90 17.25
CA GLU A 351 -7.56 11.77 17.80
C GLU A 351 -6.43 12.06 16.80
N VAL A 352 -6.44 11.33 15.67
CA VAL A 352 -5.49 11.47 14.57
C VAL A 352 -5.93 12.64 13.69
N ASP A 353 -4.99 13.51 13.32
CA ASP A 353 -5.20 14.57 12.35
C ASP A 353 -5.40 13.97 10.96
N LYS A 354 -6.47 14.34 10.27
CA LYS A 354 -6.89 13.70 9.02
C LYS A 354 -7.10 14.71 7.91
N ILE A 355 -6.71 14.31 6.70
CA ILE A 355 -6.97 15.05 5.46
C ILE A 355 -7.62 14.09 4.45
N PHE A 356 -8.69 14.54 3.81
CA PHE A 356 -9.43 13.81 2.78
C PHE A 356 -9.58 14.68 1.54
N ALA A 357 -9.50 14.06 0.36
CA ALA A 357 -10.01 14.64 -0.87
C ALA A 357 -11.38 14.03 -1.17
N VAL A 358 -12.38 14.89 -1.39
CA VAL A 358 -13.74 14.48 -1.77
C VAL A 358 -13.99 14.97 -3.18
N ASN A 359 -14.43 14.07 -4.06
CA ASN A 359 -14.92 14.43 -5.39
C ASN A 359 -16.44 14.64 -5.32
N VAL A 360 -16.86 15.90 -5.37
CA VAL A 360 -18.28 16.27 -5.39
C VAL A 360 -18.78 16.23 -6.83
N ASN A 361 -19.92 15.56 -7.04
CA ASN A 361 -20.57 15.41 -8.35
C ASN A 361 -19.69 14.82 -9.47
N ASN A 362 -18.59 14.16 -9.14
CA ASN A 362 -17.57 13.65 -10.07
C ASN A 362 -16.89 14.73 -10.94
N ILE A 363 -17.04 16.00 -10.58
CA ILE A 363 -16.56 17.14 -11.38
C ILE A 363 -15.90 18.23 -10.51
N HIS A 364 -15.68 18.01 -9.22
CA HIS A 364 -15.04 19.03 -8.38
C HIS A 364 -14.36 18.41 -7.17
N TRP A 365 -13.12 18.82 -6.91
CA TRP A 365 -12.34 18.33 -5.78
C TRP A 365 -12.36 19.35 -4.64
N ILE A 366 -12.70 18.88 -3.44
CA ILE A 366 -12.63 19.65 -2.20
C ILE A 366 -11.79 18.90 -1.16
N LEU A 367 -11.22 19.65 -0.20
CA LEU A 367 -10.49 19.07 0.92
C LEU A 367 -11.35 19.10 2.19
N LEU A 368 -11.40 17.99 2.90
CA LEU A 368 -12.07 17.86 4.21
C LEU A 368 -11.02 17.49 5.26
N THR A 369 -11.06 18.11 6.44
CA THR A 369 -10.09 17.87 7.52
C THR A 369 -10.65 18.19 8.90
N ASN A 370 -10.12 17.55 9.95
CA ASN A 370 -10.36 17.91 11.35
C ASN A 370 -9.26 18.83 11.93
N ILE A 371 -8.25 19.20 11.14
CA ILE A 371 -7.13 20.04 11.57
C ILE A 371 -7.61 21.47 11.79
N ASN A 372 -7.39 22.02 12.99
CA ASN A 372 -7.69 23.40 13.31
C ASN A 372 -6.42 24.19 13.67
N LEU A 373 -5.89 24.97 12.73
CA LEU A 373 -4.71 25.82 12.96
C LEU A 373 -5.07 27.20 13.54
N SER A 374 -6.36 27.54 13.61
CA SER A 374 -6.84 28.84 14.07
C SER A 374 -6.99 28.97 15.60
N SER A 375 -6.86 27.88 16.36
CA SER A 375 -6.96 27.91 17.82
C SER A 375 -5.59 28.10 18.48
N ASN A 376 -5.22 29.36 18.70
CA ASN A 376 -4.16 29.74 19.65
C ASN A 376 -4.61 29.61 21.12
N LEU A 377 -5.62 28.79 21.41
CA LEU A 377 -6.21 28.68 22.74
C LEU A 377 -5.69 27.41 23.42
N LEU A 378 -4.94 27.63 24.50
CA LEU A 378 -4.79 26.68 25.61
C LEU A 378 -6.08 25.89 25.81
N PHE A 379 -5.96 24.56 25.83
CA PHE A 379 -6.97 23.57 26.22
C PHE A 379 -8.06 24.16 27.14
N THR A 380 -9.16 24.65 26.57
CA THR A 380 -10.37 24.98 27.33
C THR A 380 -11.26 23.74 27.33
N TRP A 381 -11.77 23.40 28.50
CA TRP A 381 -12.51 22.16 28.78
C TRP A 381 -13.92 22.14 28.15
N GLU A 382 -14.20 23.04 27.20
CA GLU A 382 -15.48 23.16 26.49
C GLU A 382 -15.48 22.49 25.09
N SER A 383 -14.38 21.89 24.65
CA SER A 383 -14.25 21.31 23.31
C SER A 383 -14.61 19.82 23.21
N GLU A 384 -15.76 19.41 23.74
CA GLU A 384 -16.29 18.06 23.47
C GLU A 384 -16.80 17.92 22.02
N GLN A 385 -16.92 19.02 21.26
CA GLN A 385 -17.30 19.02 19.84
C GLN A 385 -16.09 19.09 18.91
N GLN A 386 -15.72 17.96 18.30
CA GLN A 386 -14.81 17.88 17.18
C GLN A 386 -15.41 18.59 15.96
N ASN A 387 -14.71 19.62 15.47
CA ASN A 387 -15.11 20.40 14.30
C ASN A 387 -14.35 19.91 13.07
N TRP A 388 -15.06 19.84 11.96
CA TRP A 388 -14.52 19.55 10.63
C TRP A 388 -14.53 20.80 9.77
N TYR A 389 -13.60 20.85 8.84
CA TYR A 389 -13.36 21.98 7.95
C TYR A 389 -13.30 21.52 6.51
N VAL A 390 -14.04 22.23 5.65
CA VAL A 390 -14.02 22.06 4.20
C VAL A 390 -13.27 23.23 3.59
N TYR A 391 -12.29 22.93 2.75
CA TYR A 391 -11.63 23.90 1.89
C TYR A 391 -12.07 23.63 0.46
N ASP A 392 -12.78 24.60 -0.09
CA ASP A 392 -13.26 24.60 -1.46
C ASP A 392 -12.70 25.82 -2.19
N SER A 393 -11.93 25.62 -3.25
CA SER A 393 -11.40 26.69 -4.07
C SER A 393 -12.47 27.49 -4.84
N MET A 394 -13.72 27.04 -4.88
CA MET A 394 -14.86 27.82 -5.35
C MET A 394 -15.69 28.45 -4.22
N ASN A 395 -15.38 28.14 -2.95
CA ASN A 395 -16.14 28.55 -1.76
C ASN A 395 -17.65 28.22 -1.85
N ASP A 396 -18.04 27.08 -2.44
CA ASP A 396 -19.44 26.70 -2.63
C ASP A 396 -20.01 25.95 -1.41
N GLU A 397 -21.06 26.51 -0.80
CA GLU A 397 -21.73 25.93 0.36
C GLU A 397 -22.40 24.57 0.05
N ASN A 398 -22.84 24.33 -1.19
CA ASN A 398 -23.45 23.05 -1.58
C ASN A 398 -22.43 21.91 -1.53
N ASN A 399 -21.17 22.18 -1.91
CA ASN A 399 -20.08 21.21 -1.82
C ASN A 399 -19.78 20.85 -0.35
N CYS A 400 -19.88 21.83 0.55
CA CYS A 400 -19.73 21.60 1.97
C CYS A 400 -20.87 20.72 2.55
N GLN A 401 -22.12 20.93 2.11
CA GLN A 401 -23.25 20.06 2.48
C GLN A 401 -23.05 18.63 1.98
N ALA A 402 -22.54 18.44 0.76
CA ALA A 402 -22.20 17.12 0.23
C ALA A 402 -21.11 16.44 1.08
N ALA A 403 -20.07 17.18 1.48
CA ALA A 403 -19.03 16.67 2.37
C ALA A 403 -19.58 16.24 3.74
N ASN A 404 -20.52 17.00 4.31
CA ASN A 404 -21.20 16.67 5.56
C ASN A 404 -21.97 15.33 5.46
N GLN A 405 -22.67 15.09 4.34
CA GLN A 405 -23.34 13.80 4.11
C GLN A 405 -22.34 12.63 4.04
N VAL A 406 -21.23 12.82 3.33
CA VAL A 406 -20.16 11.80 3.23
C VAL A 406 -19.56 11.51 4.60
N LEU A 407 -19.33 12.53 5.43
CA LEU A 407 -18.80 12.36 6.78
C LEU A 407 -19.76 11.57 7.69
N ARG A 408 -21.06 11.84 7.62
CA ARG A 408 -22.09 11.08 8.38
C ARG A 408 -22.16 9.61 7.99
N LEU A 409 -21.90 9.29 6.72
CA LEU A 409 -21.79 7.89 6.27
C LEU A 409 -20.52 7.21 6.81
N MET A 410 -19.43 7.97 6.93
CA MET A 410 -18.16 7.46 7.45
C MET A 410 -18.18 7.22 8.96
N TYR A 411 -18.89 8.07 9.70
CA TYR A 411 -19.01 8.03 11.16
C TYR A 411 -20.48 8.13 11.60
N PRO A 412 -21.30 7.08 11.38
CA PRO A 412 -22.75 7.13 11.66
C PRO A 412 -23.09 7.38 13.14
N GLU A 413 -22.21 6.96 14.06
CA GLU A 413 -22.40 7.11 15.51
C GLU A 413 -22.10 8.54 16.03
N LYS A 414 -21.69 9.48 15.15
CA LYS A 414 -21.17 10.81 15.55
C LYS A 414 -21.95 11.95 14.91
N LEU A 415 -23.25 11.99 15.19
CA LEU A 415 -24.19 12.97 14.66
C LEU A 415 -24.00 14.41 15.19
N TRP A 416 -23.11 14.63 16.16
CA TRP A 416 -22.91 15.91 16.85
C TRP A 416 -21.73 16.74 16.30
N GLU A 417 -21.01 16.23 15.31
CA GLU A 417 -19.87 16.92 14.69
C GLU A 417 -20.32 18.01 13.71
N LYS A 418 -19.63 19.16 13.73
CA LYS A 418 -19.95 20.32 12.89
C LYS A 418 -18.98 20.43 11.72
N VAL A 419 -19.50 20.50 10.49
CA VAL A 419 -18.70 20.76 9.29
C VAL A 419 -18.77 22.25 8.94
N ASN A 420 -17.62 22.88 8.75
CA ASN A 420 -17.52 24.31 8.50
C ASN A 420 -16.76 24.57 7.18
N LEU A 421 -17.34 25.36 6.28
CA LEU A 421 -16.65 25.86 5.11
C LEU A 421 -15.68 26.97 5.52
N VAL A 422 -14.39 26.79 5.21
CA VAL A 422 -13.35 27.80 5.41
C VAL A 422 -13.24 28.61 4.13
N GLN A 423 -13.48 29.91 4.23
CA GLN A 423 -13.35 30.81 3.08
C GLN A 423 -11.88 30.96 2.70
N VAL A 424 -11.56 30.72 1.43
CA VAL A 424 -10.22 30.80 0.83
C VAL A 424 -10.22 31.77 -0.36
N GLU A 425 -9.04 32.12 -0.88
CA GLU A 425 -9.00 32.82 -2.17
C GLU A 425 -9.56 31.93 -3.27
N PRO A 426 -10.53 32.40 -4.06
CA PRO A 426 -11.15 31.57 -5.09
C PRO A 426 -10.18 31.30 -6.24
N GLN A 427 -10.31 30.11 -6.84
CA GLN A 427 -9.61 29.78 -8.09
C GLN A 427 -10.06 30.69 -9.24
N LYS A 428 -9.22 30.82 -10.28
CA LYS A 428 -9.53 31.66 -11.44
C LYS A 428 -10.24 30.85 -12.53
N ASP A 429 -9.75 29.64 -12.77
CA ASP A 429 -10.25 28.73 -13.80
C ASP A 429 -10.91 27.49 -13.18
N ALA A 430 -11.80 26.81 -13.92
CA ALA A 430 -12.56 25.67 -13.40
C ALA A 430 -11.72 24.42 -13.11
N ASN A 431 -10.55 24.27 -13.75
CA ASN A 431 -9.86 22.98 -13.89
C ASN A 431 -8.83 22.66 -12.79
N ASP A 432 -8.56 23.62 -11.90
CA ASP A 432 -7.45 23.54 -10.93
C ASP A 432 -7.88 23.16 -9.51
N CYS A 433 -9.15 22.83 -9.29
CA CYS A 433 -9.64 22.40 -7.98
C CYS A 433 -8.81 21.25 -7.37
N GLY A 434 -8.34 20.31 -8.20
CA GLY A 434 -7.43 19.25 -7.77
C GLY A 434 -6.06 19.76 -7.30
N LEU A 435 -5.49 20.78 -7.94
CA LEU A 435 -4.22 21.40 -7.52
C LEU A 435 -4.39 22.14 -6.19
N PHE A 436 -5.50 22.87 -6.03
CA PHE A 436 -5.81 23.56 -4.78
C PHE A 436 -5.97 22.58 -3.62
N VAL A 437 -6.65 21.43 -3.83
CA VAL A 437 -6.74 20.38 -2.79
C VAL A 437 -5.36 19.89 -2.35
N ILE A 438 -4.42 19.70 -3.29
CA ILE A 438 -3.04 19.29 -2.96
C ILE A 438 -2.30 20.40 -2.21
N ALA A 439 -2.47 21.66 -2.64
CA ALA A 439 -1.85 22.81 -1.99
C ALA A 439 -2.35 23.01 -0.56
N TYR A 440 -3.66 22.90 -0.35
CA TYR A 440 -4.28 22.96 0.97
C TYR A 440 -3.75 21.85 1.88
N ALA A 441 -3.66 20.61 1.37
CA ALA A 441 -3.11 19.49 2.12
C ALA A 441 -1.66 19.72 2.54
N GLN A 442 -0.83 20.23 1.62
CA GLN A 442 0.59 20.54 1.89
C GLN A 442 0.74 21.65 2.93
N PHE A 443 -0.10 22.68 2.86
CA PHE A 443 -0.06 23.79 3.83
C PHE A 443 -0.50 23.33 5.22
N LEU A 444 -1.59 22.57 5.33
CA LEU A 444 -2.04 21.98 6.59
C LEU A 444 -1.00 21.04 7.21
N ALA A 445 -0.35 20.21 6.38
CA ALA A 445 0.73 19.33 6.80
C ALA A 445 1.97 20.09 7.31
N ASN A 446 2.19 21.31 6.81
CA ASN A 446 3.23 22.24 7.24
C ASN A 446 2.75 23.22 8.34
N SER A 447 1.59 22.97 8.96
CA SER A 447 0.99 23.83 9.99
C SER A 447 0.75 25.29 9.53
N LYS A 448 0.45 25.49 8.25
CA LYS A 448 0.05 26.77 7.66
C LYS A 448 -1.43 26.74 7.30
N GLU A 449 -2.16 27.78 7.68
CA GLU A 449 -3.60 27.94 7.41
C GLU A 449 -3.82 28.41 5.95
N PRO A 450 -4.37 27.57 5.05
CA PRO A 450 -4.52 27.93 3.63
C PRO A 450 -5.35 29.19 3.38
N ALA A 451 -6.29 29.53 4.27
CA ALA A 451 -7.14 30.71 4.14
C ALA A 451 -6.35 32.04 4.05
N PHE A 452 -5.14 32.08 4.61
CA PHE A 452 -4.29 33.28 4.64
C PHE A 452 -3.40 33.45 3.42
N TYR A 453 -3.49 32.56 2.42
CA TYR A 453 -2.58 32.56 1.29
C TYR A 453 -3.31 32.67 -0.04
N LYS A 454 -2.66 33.37 -0.98
CA LYS A 454 -3.04 33.43 -2.39
C LYS A 454 -2.06 32.60 -3.21
N PHE A 455 -2.58 31.57 -3.86
CA PHE A 455 -1.79 30.65 -4.70
C PHE A 455 -1.68 31.14 -6.15
N ASP A 456 -0.51 30.93 -6.75
CA ASP A 456 -0.30 31.13 -8.18
C ASP A 456 -0.59 29.83 -8.95
N GLN A 457 -1.71 29.78 -9.67
CA GLN A 457 -2.17 28.59 -10.40
C GLN A 457 -1.18 28.11 -11.48
N LEU A 458 -0.49 29.02 -12.17
CA LEU A 458 0.46 28.63 -13.21
C LEU A 458 1.68 27.95 -12.58
N LEU A 459 2.22 28.57 -11.53
CA LEU A 459 3.38 28.03 -10.82
C LEU A 459 3.04 26.73 -10.08
N MET A 460 1.82 26.60 -9.55
CA MET A 460 1.31 25.33 -9.01
C MET A 460 1.30 24.23 -10.07
N ARG A 461 0.80 24.51 -11.28
CA ARG A 461 0.78 23.52 -12.37
C ARG A 461 2.19 23.13 -12.80
N GLU A 462 3.12 24.08 -12.91
CA GLU A 462 4.53 23.81 -13.25
C GLU A 462 5.19 22.91 -12.21
N LYS A 463 5.06 23.24 -10.92
CA LYS A 463 5.58 22.43 -9.82
C LYS A 463 4.96 21.05 -9.77
N PHE A 464 3.67 20.94 -10.05
CA PHE A 464 2.99 19.65 -10.09
C PHE A 464 3.44 18.80 -11.28
N ASN A 465 3.65 19.40 -12.46
CA ASN A 465 4.23 18.69 -13.61
C ASN A 465 5.67 18.23 -13.33
N TYR A 466 6.46 19.04 -12.62
CA TYR A 466 7.77 18.62 -12.12
C TYR A 466 7.67 17.42 -11.19
N PHE A 467 6.71 17.42 -10.25
CA PHE A 467 6.43 16.29 -9.38
C PHE A 467 6.03 15.02 -10.15
N VAL A 468 5.12 15.12 -11.11
CA VAL A 468 4.71 14.00 -11.96
C VAL A 468 5.92 13.40 -12.70
N LYS A 469 6.85 14.25 -13.14
CA LYS A 469 8.04 13.82 -13.88
C LYS A 469 9.11 13.20 -12.97
N TYR A 470 9.44 13.85 -11.86
CA TYR A 470 10.63 13.51 -11.07
C TYR A 470 10.31 12.85 -9.72
N GLY A 471 9.04 12.81 -9.30
CA GLY A 471 8.61 12.20 -8.04
C GLY A 471 8.90 13.04 -6.80
N TYR A 472 9.32 14.28 -6.98
CA TYR A 472 9.60 15.22 -5.90
C TYR A 472 8.64 16.41 -5.97
N LEU A 473 7.78 16.55 -4.95
CA LEU A 473 6.85 17.67 -4.85
C LEU A 473 7.49 18.80 -4.04
N GLU A 474 7.83 19.87 -4.75
CA GLU A 474 8.24 21.13 -4.14
C GLU A 474 7.08 21.78 -3.39
N ASP A 475 7.40 22.65 -2.44
CA ASP A 475 6.37 23.41 -1.74
C ASP A 475 5.76 24.43 -2.71
N PHE A 476 4.42 24.52 -2.76
CA PHE A 476 3.75 25.48 -3.62
C PHE A 476 4.00 26.90 -3.11
N ASP A 477 4.31 27.81 -4.04
CA ASP A 477 4.49 29.21 -3.71
C ASP A 477 3.12 29.85 -3.50
N ALA A 478 3.02 30.62 -2.43
CA ALA A 478 1.84 31.39 -2.12
C ALA A 478 2.22 32.70 -1.42
N ILE A 479 1.45 33.74 -1.68
CA ILE A 479 1.63 35.06 -1.08
C ILE A 479 0.69 35.16 0.11
N GLU A 480 1.24 35.46 1.29
CA GLU A 480 0.43 35.73 2.49
C GLU A 480 -0.37 37.03 2.29
N ILE A 481 -1.66 37.00 2.62
CA ILE A 481 -2.57 38.12 2.40
C ILE A 481 -2.66 38.90 3.72
N GLU A 482 -2.37 40.21 3.68
CA GLU A 482 -2.29 41.06 4.88
C GLU A 482 -3.63 41.25 5.63
N SER A 483 -4.76 40.86 5.05
CA SER A 483 -6.05 40.96 5.71
C SER A 483 -6.20 39.90 6.81
N LYS A 484 -5.80 40.27 8.03
CA LYS A 484 -6.25 39.66 9.29
C LYS A 484 -7.76 39.86 9.56
N GLU A 485 -8.56 40.13 8.53
CA GLU A 485 -10.00 39.98 8.64
C GLU A 485 -10.26 38.48 8.64
N LYS A 486 -10.69 37.96 9.81
CA LYS A 486 -11.08 36.57 9.99
C LYS A 486 -11.94 36.13 8.81
N LYS A 487 -11.38 35.36 7.87
CA LYS A 487 -12.17 34.70 6.83
C LYS A 487 -13.21 33.84 7.57
N ASN A 488 -14.49 34.18 7.36
CA ASN A 488 -15.59 33.60 8.14
C ASN A 488 -15.67 32.09 7.90
N LYS A 489 -15.89 31.33 8.98
CA LYS A 489 -16.25 29.91 8.90
C LYS A 489 -17.76 29.81 8.78
N ILE A 490 -18.26 29.22 7.70
CA ILE A 490 -19.71 29.06 7.47
C ILE A 490 -20.10 27.64 7.89
N TYR A 491 -21.08 27.52 8.78
CA TYR A 491 -21.57 26.22 9.24
C TYR A 491 -22.42 25.54 8.16
N CYS A 492 -22.11 24.28 7.86
CA CYS A 492 -22.79 23.48 6.86
C CYS A 492 -23.71 22.48 7.58
N GLY A 493 -25.03 22.76 7.60
CA GLY A 493 -26.05 21.97 8.30
C GLY A 493 -26.32 20.61 7.66
#